data_AF-A0A848DJZ5-F1
#
_entry.id   AF-A0A848DJZ5-F1
#
_cell.length_a   1.000
_cell.length_b   1.000
_cell.length_c   1.000
_cell.angle_alpha   90.00
_cell.angle_beta   90.00
_cell.angle_gamma   90.00
#
_symmetry.space_group_name_H-M   'P 1'
#
loop_
_entity.id
_entity.type
_entity.pdbx_description
1 polymer ?
#
loop_
_entity_poly.entity_id
_entity_poly.type
_entity_poly.pdbx_seq_one_letter_code
_entity_poly.pdbx_strand_id
1 'polypeptide(L)'
;MAGRSVVIELRVRRLACDNADCPQLSFREQVPALAARYARRTQRLTATLTQLAITLAGRAGAAALAGPGIATSRSTMLRVLMALPIPPAPTPRVLAVDDVALRRRHRYATVVIDAVTHRRVDVLPDRKAAILAQWLREHSGVEIVCRDGSASYPEAIRQGAPAAVQGAASAAGADPRLSRGPPGRHDGRASEPRWIRRGLPHPRPGRRPLTTIPEPP
;
A
#
# COMPACT_ATOMS: atom_id res chain seq x y z
N MET A 1 25.07 -16.32 -2.93
CA MET A 1 25.40 -16.16 -4.37
C MET A 1 25.29 -14.69 -4.75
N ALA A 2 26.38 -13.94 -4.54
CA ALA A 2 26.43 -12.49 -4.49
C ALA A 2 26.87 -11.87 -5.83
N GLY A 3 25.92 -11.69 -6.78
CA GLY A 3 26.10 -10.89 -8.00
C GLY A 3 27.24 -11.27 -8.96
N ARG A 4 27.79 -12.48 -8.82
CA ARG A 4 28.77 -13.05 -9.76
C ARG A 4 28.10 -13.37 -11.10
N SER A 5 28.80 -13.07 -12.19
CA SER A 5 28.44 -13.56 -13.52
C SER A 5 28.56 -15.09 -13.55
N VAL A 6 27.55 -15.75 -14.10
CA VAL A 6 27.52 -17.21 -14.24
C VAL A 6 26.99 -17.55 -15.62
N VAL A 7 27.50 -18.62 -16.21
CA VAL A 7 26.94 -19.22 -17.42
C VAL A 7 25.99 -20.33 -16.98
N ILE A 8 24.80 -20.34 -17.57
CA ILE A 8 23.80 -21.38 -17.32
C ILE A 8 23.70 -22.21 -18.60
N GLU A 9 24.23 -23.42 -18.56
CA GLU A 9 24.05 -24.40 -19.63
C GLU A 9 22.74 -25.13 -19.41
N LEU A 10 21.85 -25.06 -20.40
CA LEU A 10 20.51 -25.62 -20.30
C LEU A 10 20.22 -26.49 -21.52
N ARG A 11 19.85 -27.75 -21.26
CA ARG A 11 19.32 -28.65 -22.28
C ARG A 11 17.80 -28.68 -22.18
N VAL A 12 17.12 -28.15 -23.19
CA VAL A 12 15.64 -28.15 -23.28
C VAL A 12 15.18 -28.96 -24.47
N ARG A 13 13.98 -29.52 -24.39
CA ARG A 13 13.37 -30.22 -25.52
C ARG A 13 12.91 -29.24 -26.60
N ARG A 14 13.11 -29.61 -27.85
CA ARG A 14 12.40 -29.04 -28.99
C ARG A 14 11.19 -29.91 -29.27
N LEU A 15 10.01 -29.32 -29.26
CA LEU A 15 8.73 -29.98 -29.50
C LEU A 15 8.26 -29.62 -30.91
N ALA A 16 7.64 -30.55 -31.63
CA ALA A 16 6.97 -30.30 -32.91
C ALA A 16 5.46 -30.14 -32.68
N CYS A 17 4.82 -29.31 -33.51
CA CYS A 17 3.36 -29.24 -33.55
C CYS A 17 2.85 -30.16 -34.65
N ASP A 18 1.94 -31.08 -34.31
CA ASP A 18 1.37 -32.02 -35.29
C ASP A 18 0.15 -31.42 -36.01
N ASN A 19 -0.30 -30.23 -35.62
CA ASN A 19 -1.41 -29.53 -36.26
C ASN A 19 -0.92 -28.77 -37.51
N ALA A 20 -1.39 -29.20 -38.68
CA ALA A 20 -1.05 -28.61 -39.98
C ALA A 20 -1.46 -27.13 -40.12
N ASP A 21 -2.51 -26.69 -39.41
CA ASP A 21 -2.98 -25.31 -39.45
C ASP A 21 -2.22 -24.40 -38.45
N CYS A 22 -1.29 -24.95 -37.66
CA CYS A 22 -0.56 -24.18 -36.67
C CYS A 22 0.58 -23.38 -37.33
N PRO A 23 0.60 -22.03 -37.23
CA PRO A 23 1.68 -21.22 -37.80
C PRO A 23 3.02 -21.41 -37.06
N GLN A 24 3.03 -22.10 -35.92
CA GLN A 24 4.22 -22.41 -35.12
C GLN A 24 4.48 -23.92 -35.16
N LEU A 25 5.35 -24.35 -36.07
CA LEU A 25 5.69 -25.76 -36.30
C LEU A 25 6.59 -26.37 -35.21
N SER A 26 7.28 -25.54 -34.42
CA SER A 26 8.11 -26.03 -33.32
C SER A 26 8.14 -25.10 -32.12
N PHE A 27 8.12 -25.71 -30.93
CA PHE A 27 8.23 -25.02 -29.65
C PHE A 27 9.51 -25.45 -28.93
N ARG A 28 9.93 -24.66 -27.95
CA ARG A 28 10.96 -25.05 -26.99
C ARG A 28 10.33 -25.18 -25.61
N GLU A 29 10.68 -26.24 -24.89
CA GLU A 29 10.31 -26.43 -23.50
C GLU A 29 10.68 -25.18 -22.69
N GLN A 30 9.72 -24.71 -21.91
CA GLN A 30 9.93 -23.61 -20.98
C GLN A 30 10.43 -24.18 -19.66
N VAL A 31 11.31 -23.46 -18.98
CA VAL A 31 11.80 -23.81 -17.65
C VAL A 31 11.36 -22.71 -16.68
N PRO A 32 10.10 -22.71 -16.21
CA PRO A 32 9.54 -21.62 -15.42
C PRO A 32 10.30 -21.34 -14.13
N ALA A 33 10.90 -22.39 -13.53
CA ALA A 33 11.75 -22.27 -12.35
C ALA A 33 13.01 -21.42 -12.61
N LEU A 34 13.48 -21.36 -13.86
CA LEU A 34 14.64 -20.57 -14.24
C LEU A 34 14.26 -19.17 -14.71
N ALA A 35 13.39 -19.05 -15.71
CA ALA A 35 13.00 -17.79 -16.31
C ALA A 35 11.60 -17.90 -16.96
N ALA A 36 10.83 -16.81 -16.90
CA ALA A 36 9.58 -16.71 -17.65
C ALA A 36 9.84 -16.61 -19.16
N ARG A 37 8.82 -16.90 -19.98
CA ARG A 37 8.89 -16.76 -21.44
C ARG A 37 9.33 -15.34 -21.82
N TYR A 38 10.28 -15.21 -22.75
CA TYR A 38 10.92 -13.96 -23.17
C TYR A 38 11.68 -13.17 -22.09
N ALA A 39 11.81 -13.69 -20.85
CA ALA A 39 12.57 -13.01 -19.82
C ALA A 39 14.07 -13.11 -20.11
N ARG A 40 14.76 -11.96 -20.01
CA ARG A 40 16.22 -11.85 -20.15
C ARG A 40 16.96 -11.93 -18.81
N ARG A 41 16.31 -12.48 -17.78
CA ARG A 41 16.84 -12.61 -16.43
C ARG A 41 16.17 -13.78 -15.72
N THR A 42 16.88 -14.37 -14.78
CA THR A 42 16.35 -15.48 -13.98
C THR A 42 15.24 -15.01 -13.02
N GLN A 43 14.40 -15.95 -12.59
CA GLN A 43 13.42 -15.79 -11.50
C GLN A 43 14.10 -15.26 -10.25
N ARG A 44 15.25 -15.85 -9.87
CA ARG A 44 16.03 -15.44 -8.69
C ARG A 44 16.49 -13.98 -8.77
N LEU A 45 17.04 -13.57 -9.92
CA LEU A 45 17.43 -12.16 -10.12
C LEU A 45 16.21 -11.24 -10.08
N THR A 46 15.10 -11.64 -10.70
CA THR A 46 13.83 -10.87 -10.65
C THR A 46 13.34 -10.67 -9.22
N ALA A 47 13.41 -11.70 -8.37
CA ALA A 47 13.05 -11.60 -6.96
C ALA A 47 13.95 -10.62 -6.20
N THR A 48 15.27 -10.66 -6.41
CA THR A 48 16.20 -9.69 -5.79
C THR A 48 15.90 -8.25 -6.23
N LEU A 49 15.68 -8.04 -7.54
CA LEU A 49 15.28 -6.72 -8.04
C LEU A 49 13.96 -6.25 -7.43
N THR A 50 13.00 -7.16 -7.24
CA THR A 50 11.68 -6.85 -6.67
C THR A 50 11.80 -6.35 -5.24
N GLN A 51 12.55 -7.05 -4.39
CA GLN A 51 12.75 -6.66 -2.98
C GLN A 51 13.39 -5.27 -2.86
N LEU A 52 14.40 -4.98 -3.68
CA LEU A 52 15.05 -3.67 -3.70
C LEU A 52 14.17 -2.58 -4.35
N ALA A 53 13.32 -2.95 -5.30
CA ALA A 53 12.39 -2.01 -5.91
C ALA A 53 11.34 -1.55 -4.90
N ILE A 54 10.85 -2.43 -4.03
CA ILE A 54 9.91 -2.11 -2.94
C ILE A 54 10.54 -1.15 -1.92
N THR A 55 11.80 -1.39 -1.54
CA THR A 55 12.45 -0.64 -0.45
C THR A 55 13.05 0.69 -0.89
N LEU A 56 13.72 0.72 -2.05
CA LEU A 56 14.49 1.89 -2.49
C LEU A 56 13.94 2.57 -3.74
N ALA A 57 13.25 1.81 -4.60
CA ALA A 57 12.74 2.23 -5.90
C ALA A 57 13.78 2.92 -6.85
N GLY A 58 13.47 2.95 -8.14
CA GLY A 58 14.16 3.80 -9.12
C GLY A 58 15.70 3.79 -9.07
N ARG A 59 16.31 4.97 -8.87
CA ARG A 59 17.78 5.15 -8.93
C ARG A 59 18.50 4.56 -7.72
N ALA A 60 17.95 4.72 -6.51
CA ALA A 60 18.56 4.20 -5.29
C ALA A 60 18.61 2.67 -5.34
N GLY A 61 17.53 2.03 -5.78
CA GLY A 61 17.50 0.58 -5.98
C GLY A 61 18.51 0.10 -7.04
N ALA A 62 18.68 0.86 -8.13
CA ALA A 62 19.67 0.55 -9.15
C ALA A 62 21.11 0.71 -8.64
N ALA A 63 21.38 1.77 -7.87
CA ALA A 63 22.70 2.03 -7.28
C ALA A 63 23.09 0.96 -6.24
N ALA A 64 22.13 0.48 -5.43
CA ALA A 64 22.37 -0.57 -4.45
C ALA A 64 22.84 -1.91 -5.08
N LEU A 65 22.55 -2.12 -6.36
CA LEU A 65 22.94 -3.32 -7.12
C LEU A 65 24.30 -3.21 -7.80
N ALA A 66 24.90 -2.02 -7.83
CA ALA A 66 26.21 -1.81 -8.42
C ALA A 66 27.33 -2.53 -7.65
N GLY A 67 27.30 -2.49 -6.31
CA GLY A 67 28.28 -3.18 -5.46
C GLY A 67 28.34 -4.70 -5.71
N PRO A 68 27.19 -5.39 -5.77
CA PRO A 68 27.13 -6.78 -6.20
C PRO A 68 27.54 -7.05 -7.66
N GLY A 69 27.72 -6.04 -8.52
CA GLY A 69 28.02 -6.24 -9.94
C GLY A 69 26.79 -6.51 -10.82
N ILE A 70 25.58 -6.20 -10.33
CA ILE A 70 24.33 -6.39 -11.08
C ILE A 70 23.99 -5.07 -11.80
N ALA A 71 24.22 -5.03 -13.11
CA ALA A 71 23.85 -3.89 -13.94
C ALA A 71 22.33 -3.79 -14.14
N THR A 72 21.72 -2.69 -13.69
CA THR A 72 20.31 -2.37 -13.94
C THR A 72 20.12 -0.87 -14.08
N SER A 73 18.94 -0.44 -14.50
CA SER A 73 18.59 0.98 -14.66
C SER A 73 17.46 1.40 -13.74
N ARG A 74 17.34 2.71 -13.49
CA ARG A 74 16.17 3.32 -12.84
C ARG A 74 14.87 2.80 -13.45
N SER A 75 14.78 2.82 -14.77
CA SER A 75 13.56 2.43 -15.50
C SER A 75 13.23 0.95 -15.31
N THR A 76 14.25 0.08 -15.25
CA THR A 76 14.04 -1.34 -14.93
C THR A 76 13.52 -1.52 -13.51
N MET A 77 14.09 -0.84 -12.52
CA MET A 77 13.60 -0.90 -11.13
C MET A 77 12.15 -0.43 -11.01
N LEU A 78 11.80 0.69 -11.66
CA LEU A 78 10.41 1.17 -11.68
C LEU A 78 9.49 0.19 -12.41
N ARG A 79 9.90 -0.39 -13.52
CA ARG A 79 9.09 -1.40 -14.24
C ARG A 79 8.83 -2.64 -13.40
N VAL A 80 9.84 -3.11 -12.64
CA VAL A 80 9.65 -4.24 -11.71
C VAL A 80 8.65 -3.87 -10.62
N LEU A 81 8.79 -2.70 -10.00
CA LEU A 81 7.88 -2.23 -8.96
C LEU A 81 6.43 -2.10 -9.47
N MET A 82 6.26 -1.45 -10.62
CA MET A 82 4.94 -1.18 -11.21
C MET A 82 4.25 -2.44 -11.75
N ALA A 83 4.99 -3.54 -11.97
CA ALA A 83 4.43 -4.81 -12.39
C ALA A 83 3.92 -5.66 -11.21
N LEU A 84 4.15 -5.23 -9.96
CA LEU A 84 3.67 -5.95 -8.80
C LEU A 84 2.15 -5.78 -8.65
N PRO A 85 1.42 -6.85 -8.34
CA PRO A 85 0.02 -6.72 -8.00
C PRO A 85 -0.12 -5.91 -6.71
N ILE A 86 -1.09 -4.99 -6.70
CA ILE A 86 -1.47 -4.30 -5.48
C ILE A 86 -2.31 -5.30 -4.66
N PRO A 87 -1.90 -5.64 -3.42
CA PRO A 87 -2.69 -6.55 -2.60
C PRO A 87 -4.04 -5.90 -2.26
N PRO A 88 -5.15 -6.65 -2.31
CA PRO A 88 -6.44 -6.11 -1.90
C PRO A 88 -6.38 -5.74 -0.42
N ALA A 89 -6.88 -4.55 -0.09
CA ALA A 89 -7.04 -4.10 1.28
C ALA A 89 -8.53 -4.08 1.63
N PRO A 90 -8.93 -4.54 2.83
CA PRO A 90 -10.31 -4.37 3.28
C PRO A 90 -10.62 -2.88 3.44
N THR A 91 -11.89 -2.51 3.24
CA THR A 91 -12.37 -1.17 3.56
C THR A 91 -12.15 -0.87 5.05
N PRO A 92 -11.43 0.19 5.41
CA PRO A 92 -11.22 0.55 6.81
C PRO A 92 -12.48 1.17 7.42
N ARG A 93 -12.70 0.93 8.71
CA ARG A 93 -13.78 1.60 9.47
C ARG A 93 -13.45 3.05 9.79
N VAL A 94 -12.17 3.36 10.01
CA VAL A 94 -11.68 4.73 10.26
C VAL A 94 -10.70 5.10 9.15
N LEU A 95 -11.09 6.07 8.34
CA LEU A 95 -10.36 6.53 7.18
C LEU A 95 -9.68 7.87 7.47
N ALA A 96 -8.43 8.04 7.04
CA ALA A 96 -7.78 9.34 6.97
C ALA A 96 -7.54 9.73 5.51
N VAL A 97 -7.91 10.96 5.14
CA VAL A 97 -7.71 11.52 3.80
C VAL A 97 -6.89 12.81 3.87
N ASP A 98 -5.93 12.95 2.97
CA ASP A 98 -5.03 14.11 2.89
C ASP A 98 -4.56 14.38 1.45
N ASP A 99 -4.21 15.64 1.16
CA ASP A 99 -3.66 16.08 -0.13
C ASP A 99 -2.13 15.87 -0.18
N VAL A 100 -1.64 15.09 -1.16
CA VAL A 100 -0.21 14.97 -1.45
C VAL A 100 0.14 15.67 -2.77
N ALA A 101 1.14 16.56 -2.73
CA ALA A 101 1.67 17.19 -3.93
C ALA A 101 2.63 16.23 -4.69
N LEU A 102 2.15 15.65 -5.80
CA LEU A 102 2.95 14.77 -6.68
C LEU A 102 4.01 15.54 -7.49
N ARG A 103 3.69 16.77 -7.89
CA ARG A 103 4.62 17.72 -8.51
C ARG A 103 4.39 19.06 -7.84
N ARG A 104 5.44 19.61 -7.21
CA ARG A 104 5.43 20.84 -6.40
C ARG A 104 4.34 21.82 -6.86
N ARG A 105 3.24 21.90 -6.11
CA ARG A 105 2.10 22.82 -6.31
C ARG A 105 1.36 22.76 -7.65
N HIS A 106 1.67 21.82 -8.54
CA HIS A 106 1.02 21.69 -9.86
C HIS A 106 0.06 20.50 -9.95
N ARG A 107 0.38 19.41 -9.26
CA ARG A 107 -0.43 18.19 -9.31
C ARG A 107 -0.56 17.61 -7.92
N TYR A 108 -1.80 17.49 -7.47
CA TYR A 108 -2.17 16.89 -6.19
C TYR A 108 -2.84 15.54 -6.42
N ALA A 109 -2.76 14.69 -5.43
CA ALA A 109 -3.49 13.44 -5.30
C ALA A 109 -4.05 13.35 -3.87
N THR A 110 -5.13 12.61 -3.68
CA THR A 110 -5.64 12.31 -2.34
C THR A 110 -5.05 10.99 -1.88
N VAL A 111 -4.37 10.98 -0.74
CA VAL A 111 -3.92 9.74 -0.09
C VAL A 111 -5.01 9.27 0.85
N VAL A 112 -5.35 7.99 0.74
CA VAL A 112 -6.36 7.32 1.55
C VAL A 112 -5.65 6.34 2.47
N ILE A 113 -5.80 6.51 3.78
CA ILE A 113 -5.06 5.76 4.79
C ILE A 113 -6.06 5.15 5.78
N ASP A 114 -5.84 3.90 6.17
CA ASP A 114 -6.48 3.33 7.35
C ASP A 114 -5.89 4.00 8.59
N ALA A 115 -6.70 4.81 9.26
CA ALA A 115 -6.24 5.62 10.38
C ALA A 115 -5.88 4.77 11.62
N VAL A 116 -6.32 3.51 11.70
CA VAL A 116 -6.02 2.60 12.81
C VAL A 116 -4.73 1.84 12.54
N THR A 117 -4.58 1.27 11.34
CA THR A 117 -3.41 0.44 11.00
C THR A 117 -2.26 1.25 10.39
N HIS A 118 -2.50 2.52 10.08
CA HIS A 118 -1.60 3.44 9.39
C HIS A 118 -1.17 2.92 8.01
N ARG A 119 -1.91 1.97 7.45
CA ARG A 119 -1.64 1.41 6.12
C ARG A 119 -2.24 2.31 5.06
N ARG A 120 -1.48 2.55 4.00
CA ARG A 120 -2.03 3.19 2.80
C ARG A 120 -3.02 2.23 2.17
N VAL A 121 -4.22 2.73 1.91
CA VAL A 121 -5.30 1.99 1.26
C VAL A 121 -5.30 2.33 -0.23
N ASP A 122 -5.22 3.61 -0.58
CA ASP A 122 -5.25 4.04 -1.97
C ASP A 122 -4.60 5.42 -2.18
N VAL A 123 -4.32 5.78 -3.43
CA VAL A 123 -3.91 7.11 -3.88
C VAL A 123 -4.78 7.51 -5.07
N LEU A 124 -5.69 8.44 -4.84
CA LEU A 124 -6.63 8.93 -5.85
C LEU A 124 -5.95 9.95 -6.77
N PRO A 125 -6.30 9.99 -8.07
CA PRO A 125 -5.56 10.73 -9.09
C PRO A 125 -5.61 12.26 -8.94
N ASP A 126 -6.60 12.80 -8.22
CA ASP A 126 -6.73 14.22 -7.92
C ASP A 126 -7.42 14.45 -6.56
N ARG A 127 -7.61 15.72 -6.21
CA ARG A 127 -8.25 16.18 -4.95
C ARG A 127 -9.71 16.60 -5.08
N LYS A 128 -10.36 16.26 -6.20
CA LYS A 128 -11.75 16.67 -6.46
C LYS A 128 -12.70 15.89 -5.58
N ALA A 129 -13.72 16.57 -5.08
CA ALA A 129 -14.72 15.96 -4.21
C ALA A 129 -15.40 14.74 -4.86
N ALA A 130 -15.69 14.81 -6.17
CA ALA A 130 -16.33 13.74 -6.92
C ALA A 130 -15.53 12.42 -6.90
N ILE A 131 -14.19 12.50 -6.97
CA ILE A 131 -13.32 11.33 -6.99
C ILE A 131 -13.35 10.62 -5.63
N LEU A 132 -13.20 11.37 -4.53
CA LEU A 132 -13.29 10.79 -3.19
C LEU A 132 -14.72 10.27 -2.90
N ALA A 133 -15.76 10.99 -3.31
CA ALA A 133 -17.14 10.55 -3.12
C ALA A 133 -17.42 9.22 -3.84
N GLN A 134 -16.91 9.05 -5.06
CA GLN A 134 -17.01 7.79 -5.79
C GLN A 134 -16.28 6.67 -5.05
N TRP A 135 -15.03 6.91 -4.64
CA TRP A 135 -14.26 5.92 -3.91
C TRP A 135 -14.97 5.45 -2.63
N LEU A 136 -15.57 6.36 -1.87
CA LEU A 136 -16.34 6.05 -0.67
C LEU A 136 -17.59 5.19 -0.95
N ARG A 137 -18.25 5.37 -2.09
CA ARG A 137 -19.40 4.54 -2.49
C ARG A 137 -18.98 3.11 -2.86
N GLU A 138 -17.84 2.97 -3.52
CA GLU A 138 -17.26 1.67 -3.88
C GLU A 138 -16.72 0.92 -2.65
N HIS A 139 -16.36 1.66 -1.60
CA HIS A 139 -15.82 1.13 -0.35
C HIS A 139 -16.78 1.36 0.82
N SER A 140 -17.94 0.68 0.76
CA SER A 140 -18.90 0.71 1.86
C SER A 140 -18.31 0.11 3.14
N GLY A 141 -18.59 0.72 4.31
CA GLY A 141 -18.11 0.27 5.62
C GLY A 141 -17.25 1.29 6.37
N VAL A 142 -16.97 2.45 5.76
CA VAL A 142 -16.32 3.58 6.44
C VAL A 142 -17.30 4.22 7.42
N GLU A 143 -16.93 4.27 8.69
CA GLU A 143 -17.74 4.85 9.78
C GLU A 143 -17.25 6.23 10.19
N ILE A 144 -15.93 6.47 10.12
CA ILE A 144 -15.30 7.72 10.51
C ILE A 144 -14.34 8.15 9.41
N VAL A 145 -14.42 9.42 9.00
CA VAL A 145 -13.44 10.02 8.08
C VAL A 145 -12.74 11.19 8.76
N CYS A 146 -11.46 10.99 9.05
CA CYS A 146 -10.52 12.04 9.41
C CYS A 146 -10.04 12.75 8.15
N ARG A 147 -10.20 14.07 8.09
CA ARG A 147 -9.75 14.89 6.95
C ARG A 147 -8.90 16.07 7.43
N ASP A 148 -8.09 16.58 6.53
CA ASP A 148 -7.43 17.86 6.69
C ASP A 148 -8.44 19.03 6.57
N GLY A 149 -7.94 20.26 6.64
CA GLY A 149 -8.74 21.48 6.54
C GLY A 149 -9.35 21.75 5.16
N SER A 150 -9.16 20.88 4.16
CA SER A 150 -9.64 21.13 2.80
C SER A 150 -11.16 21.26 2.72
N ALA A 151 -11.63 22.27 1.99
CA ALA A 151 -13.06 22.52 1.78
C ALA A 151 -13.75 21.50 0.86
N SER A 152 -12.99 20.74 0.06
CA SER A 152 -13.56 19.77 -0.90
C SER A 152 -13.98 18.46 -0.23
N TYR A 153 -13.31 18.05 0.84
CA TYR A 153 -13.58 16.77 1.51
C TYR A 153 -14.89 16.69 2.29
N PRO A 154 -15.36 17.73 3.00
CA PRO A 154 -16.67 17.69 3.65
C PRO A 154 -17.81 17.34 2.70
N GLU A 155 -17.78 17.90 1.49
CA GLU A 155 -18.79 17.63 0.46
C GLU A 155 -18.65 16.23 -0.11
N ALA A 156 -17.41 15.79 -0.38
CA ALA A 156 -17.15 14.44 -0.85
C ALA A 156 -17.70 13.37 0.12
N ILE A 157 -17.49 13.57 1.43
CA ILE A 157 -17.95 12.64 2.47
C ILE A 157 -19.47 12.65 2.53
N ARG A 158 -20.13 13.82 2.49
CA ARG A 158 -21.60 13.89 2.48
C ARG A 158 -22.22 13.13 1.31
N GLN A 159 -21.60 13.21 0.13
CA GLN A 159 -22.10 12.54 -1.08
C GLN A 159 -21.73 11.05 -1.15
N GLY A 160 -20.57 10.67 -0.62
CA GLY A 160 -20.00 9.32 -0.77
C GLY A 160 -20.27 8.38 0.40
N ALA A 161 -20.33 8.92 1.61
CA ALA A 161 -20.56 8.18 2.85
C ALA A 161 -21.36 9.05 3.85
N PRO A 162 -22.65 9.32 3.56
CA PRO A 162 -23.48 10.23 4.37
C PRO A 162 -23.65 9.77 5.83
N ALA A 163 -23.53 8.48 6.10
CA ALA A 163 -23.61 7.91 7.45
C ALA A 163 -22.29 8.03 8.25
N ALA A 164 -21.18 8.41 7.59
CA ALA A 164 -19.89 8.51 8.24
C ALA A 164 -19.73 9.80 9.05
N VAL A 165 -19.14 9.68 10.23
CA VAL A 165 -18.82 10.81 11.11
C VAL A 165 -17.53 11.49 10.63
N GLN A 166 -17.54 12.81 10.52
CA GLN A 166 -16.35 13.58 10.14
C GLN A 166 -15.56 13.99 11.39
N GLY A 167 -14.27 13.67 11.43
CA GLY A 167 -13.37 13.99 12.54
C GLY A 167 -12.13 14.77 12.11
N ALA A 168 -11.46 15.41 13.06
CA ALA A 168 -10.10 15.93 12.86
C ALA A 168 -9.08 14.79 13.03
N ALA A 169 -7.92 14.87 12.37
CA ALA A 169 -6.88 13.84 12.39
C ALA A 169 -6.42 13.42 13.81
N SER A 170 -6.54 14.29 14.82
CA SER A 170 -6.24 13.99 16.23
C SER A 170 -7.22 13.02 16.90
N ALA A 171 -8.36 12.71 16.26
CA ALA A 171 -9.39 11.82 16.81
C ALA A 171 -9.12 10.32 16.54
N ALA A 172 -8.14 9.97 15.70
CA ALA A 172 -7.88 8.58 15.29
C ALA A 172 -7.41 7.65 16.42
N GLY A 173 -7.03 8.20 17.59
CA GLY A 173 -6.68 7.43 18.78
C GLY A 173 -7.84 7.12 19.74
N ALA A 174 -9.08 7.54 19.42
CA ALA A 174 -10.24 7.39 20.32
C ALA A 174 -11.09 6.16 19.99
N ASP A 175 -11.53 5.44 21.01
CA ASP A 175 -12.46 4.31 20.92
C ASP A 175 -13.78 4.74 20.24
N PRO A 176 -14.18 4.11 19.12
CA PRO A 176 -15.41 4.42 18.39
C PRO A 176 -16.70 4.33 19.23
N ARG A 177 -16.66 3.63 20.39
CA ARG A 177 -17.83 3.46 21.27
C ARG A 177 -18.13 4.67 22.16
N LEU A 178 -17.19 5.61 22.32
CA LEU A 178 -17.33 6.75 23.22
C LEU A 178 -17.97 8.00 22.56
N SER A 179 -18.22 7.96 21.25
CA SER A 179 -18.66 9.15 20.48
C SER A 179 -20.18 9.32 20.36
N ARG A 180 -21.00 8.40 20.89
CA ARG A 180 -22.48 8.48 20.80
C ARG A 180 -23.06 9.27 21.98
N GLY A 181 -23.08 10.59 21.88
CA GLY A 181 -23.95 11.47 22.67
C GLY A 181 -25.10 12.04 21.83
N PRO A 182 -26.27 12.38 22.42
CA PRO A 182 -27.43 12.85 21.67
C PRO A 182 -27.17 14.25 21.04
N PRO A 183 -27.87 14.61 19.95
CA PRO A 183 -27.62 15.86 19.23
C PRO A 183 -28.07 17.06 20.06
N GLY A 184 -27.11 17.81 20.59
CA GLY A 184 -27.34 19.12 21.21
C GLY A 184 -27.40 20.23 20.15
N ARG A 185 -28.31 21.19 20.33
CA ARG A 185 -28.44 22.38 19.48
C ARG A 185 -27.15 23.22 19.52
N HIS A 186 -26.69 23.65 18.35
CA HIS A 186 -25.47 24.45 18.19
C HIS A 186 -25.77 25.95 18.22
N ASP A 187 -25.31 26.63 19.27
CA ASP A 187 -25.14 28.08 19.27
C ASP A 187 -23.70 28.41 18.83
N GLY A 188 -23.57 29.29 17.84
CA GLY A 188 -22.35 29.58 17.07
C GLY A 188 -21.24 30.31 17.83
N ARG A 189 -20.65 29.67 18.86
CA ARG A 189 -19.36 30.04 19.44
C ARG A 189 -18.50 28.79 19.60
N ALA A 190 -17.33 28.79 18.96
CA ALA A 190 -16.31 27.76 19.13
C ALA A 190 -15.94 27.67 20.62
N SER A 191 -16.51 26.68 21.31
CA SER A 191 -16.12 26.27 22.64
C SER A 191 -15.24 25.04 22.50
N GLU A 192 -14.08 25.07 23.16
CA GLU A 192 -13.14 23.95 23.19
C GLU A 192 -13.84 22.65 23.64
N PRO A 193 -13.63 21.52 22.96
CA PRO A 193 -14.23 20.26 23.37
C PRO A 193 -13.72 19.81 24.75
N ARG A 194 -14.66 19.43 25.61
CA ARG A 194 -14.51 19.01 27.02
C ARG A 194 -13.59 17.78 27.27
N TRP A 195 -12.94 17.23 26.24
CA TRP A 195 -12.13 16.02 26.30
C TRP A 195 -10.63 16.27 26.49
N ILE A 196 -10.19 17.53 26.48
CA ILE A 196 -8.78 17.93 26.71
C ILE A 196 -8.33 17.71 28.17
N ARG A 197 -9.24 17.42 29.12
CA ARG A 197 -8.91 17.36 30.57
C ARG A 197 -8.65 15.98 31.18
N ARG A 198 -8.53 14.89 30.42
CA ARG A 198 -8.10 13.61 31.01
C ARG A 198 -6.96 13.02 30.20
N GLY A 199 -5.76 13.16 30.75
CA GLY A 199 -4.54 12.58 30.20
C GLY A 199 -4.67 11.08 29.95
N LEU A 200 -3.93 10.62 28.94
CA LEU A 200 -3.76 9.21 28.59
C LEU A 200 -3.40 8.38 29.85
N PRO A 201 -4.04 7.22 30.09
CA PRO A 201 -3.52 6.29 31.08
C PRO A 201 -2.22 5.67 30.55
N HIS A 202 -1.13 5.80 31.30
CA HIS A 202 0.09 5.04 31.06
C HIS A 202 -0.19 3.53 31.20
N PRO A 203 0.32 2.67 30.30
CA PRO A 203 0.27 1.23 30.49
C PRO A 203 1.20 0.86 31.67
N ARG A 204 0.64 0.23 32.71
CA ARG A 204 1.44 -0.39 33.78
C ARG A 204 2.29 -1.52 33.17
N PRO A 205 3.58 -1.66 33.52
CA PRO A 205 4.37 -2.79 33.08
C PRO A 205 3.84 -4.06 33.77
N GLY A 206 3.16 -4.91 33.01
CA GLY A 206 2.80 -6.26 33.45
C GLY A 206 4.06 -7.11 33.56
N ARG A 207 4.36 -7.61 34.77
CA ARG A 207 5.37 -8.65 34.99
C ARG A 207 4.96 -9.90 34.20
N ARG A 208 5.81 -10.36 33.27
CA ARG A 208 5.72 -11.71 32.70
C ARG A 208 6.21 -12.72 33.76
N PRO A 209 5.51 -13.83 34.01
CA PRO A 209 6.13 -14.96 34.69
C PRO A 209 7.13 -15.63 33.73
N LEU A 210 8.30 -15.94 34.25
CA LEU A 210 9.34 -16.74 33.59
C LEU A 210 8.84 -18.18 33.46
N THR A 211 8.52 -18.64 32.25
CA THR A 211 8.45 -20.06 31.94
C THR A 211 9.85 -20.56 31.60
N THR A 212 10.33 -21.50 32.41
CA THR A 212 11.53 -22.31 32.22
C THR A 212 11.44 -23.14 30.94
N ILE A 213 12.54 -23.18 30.18
CA ILE A 213 12.76 -24.05 29.03
C ILE A 213 13.40 -25.34 29.57
N PRO A 214 12.91 -26.56 29.23
CA PRO A 214 13.67 -27.78 29.49
C PRO A 214 14.67 -28.04 28.35
N GLU A 215 15.91 -28.37 28.71
CA GLU A 215 16.96 -28.83 27.79
C GLU A 215 16.61 -30.22 27.19
N PRO A 216 17.02 -30.51 25.94
CA PRO A 216 16.89 -31.83 25.35
C PRO A 216 18.12 -32.72 25.66
N PRO A 217 17.99 -34.05 25.56
CA PRO A 217 19.09 -35.01 25.75
C PRO A 217 20.13 -34.99 24.62
#